data_AF-A0A0R2FP26-F1
#
_entry.id   AF-A0A0R2FP26-F1
#
_cell.length_a   1.000
_cell.length_b   1.000
_cell.length_c   1.000
_cell.angle_alpha   90.00
_cell.angle_beta   90.00
_cell.angle_gamma   90.00
#
_symmetry.space_group_name_H-M   'P 1'
#
loop_
_entity.id
_entity.type
_entity.pdbx_description
1 polymer ?
#
loop_
_entity_poly.entity_id
_entity_poly.type
_entity_poly.pdbx_seq_one_letter_code
_entity_poly.pdbx_strand_id
1 'polypeptide(L)'
;MNGGQKIVNHADINKLSCDLIHTGWDKPAIKYINKKLQWQVVLNSSSNDLGTIYRNLYAVGSNLYTKMLRESKLTAQQKIELVLWQLGASIDHTGFLRLRGNFHLDPLMPPHSGFLRYFRNLVQKVFPGKTLKEYSRTDDLGELANKIHLFRSYLDLNNIQYIRSFFKGKTDYERLLKYEKRFCFVKLDYKSAANFHNRFRSDNHFKYPQNMKVQVTSRTRMSEFIINLESGNFVSEWIGYGFLANGTKQIKTSFKEFNIVNTESFNYGIPLGGRRFNFFVDRDSHNNLDISHPHDSLARRRLTQKQRTSYYWKFEESYYKKDGSGRYRGQYADIVKNGYRDYYAWNSVREKGKVYQRFVAYCRSIYPKKNPGFYYFLKKKEKFFLNILCR
;
A
#
# COMPACT_ATOMS: atom_id res chain seq x y z
N MET A 1 34.35 21.91 6.03
CA MET A 1 35.33 21.06 5.33
C MET A 1 34.86 20.87 3.90
N ASN A 2 35.59 21.42 2.93
CA ASN A 2 35.26 21.38 1.51
C ASN A 2 35.38 19.95 0.98
N GLY A 3 34.25 19.26 0.83
CA GLY A 3 34.20 17.99 0.10
C GLY A 3 34.33 18.27 -1.39
N GLY A 4 35.55 18.22 -1.91
CA GLY A 4 35.81 18.32 -3.35
C GLY A 4 35.03 17.25 -4.11
N GLN A 5 34.26 17.66 -5.11
CA GLN A 5 33.57 16.75 -6.02
C GLN A 5 34.61 15.90 -6.77
N LYS A 6 34.66 14.59 -6.49
CA LYS A 6 35.59 13.68 -7.16
C LYS A 6 35.09 13.39 -8.58
N ILE A 7 35.90 13.75 -9.58
CA ILE A 7 35.64 13.42 -10.98
C ILE A 7 35.79 11.90 -11.16
N VAL A 8 34.81 11.27 -11.80
CA VAL A 8 34.84 9.82 -12.12
C VAL A 8 35.99 9.53 -13.07
N ASN A 9 36.78 8.47 -12.83
CA ASN A 9 37.82 8.01 -13.75
C ASN A 9 37.60 6.56 -14.22
N HIS A 10 38.46 6.08 -15.12
CA HIS A 10 38.36 4.71 -15.67
C HIS A 10 38.53 3.61 -14.61
N ALA A 11 39.35 3.81 -13.59
CA ALA A 11 39.52 2.83 -12.50
C ALA A 11 38.26 2.70 -11.65
N ASP A 12 37.59 3.83 -11.36
CA ASP A 12 36.30 3.85 -10.65
C ASP A 12 35.22 3.07 -11.43
N ILE A 13 35.18 3.19 -12.76
CA ILE A 13 34.24 2.46 -13.65
C ILE A 13 34.49 0.94 -13.61
N ASN A 14 35.75 0.52 -13.66
CA ASN A 14 36.11 -0.89 -13.62
C ASN A 14 35.74 -1.53 -12.28
N LYS A 15 36.06 -0.85 -11.17
CA LYS A 15 35.69 -1.30 -9.83
C LYS A 15 34.17 -1.44 -9.68
N LEU A 16 33.43 -0.42 -10.09
CA LEU A 16 31.96 -0.47 -10.06
C LEU A 16 31.42 -1.65 -10.89
N SER A 17 31.99 -1.92 -12.06
CA SER A 17 31.56 -3.05 -12.88
C SER A 17 31.74 -4.38 -12.15
N CYS A 18 32.86 -4.59 -11.45
CA CYS A 18 33.09 -5.77 -10.63
C CYS A 18 32.08 -5.89 -9.47
N ASP A 19 31.77 -4.77 -8.80
CA ASP A 19 30.78 -4.73 -7.72
C ASP A 19 29.36 -5.05 -8.24
N LEU A 20 29.01 -4.57 -9.43
CA LEU A 20 27.72 -4.84 -10.06
C LEU A 20 27.57 -6.32 -10.47
N ILE A 21 28.64 -6.96 -10.96
CA ILE A 21 28.65 -8.41 -11.21
C ILE A 21 28.39 -9.17 -9.91
N HIS A 22 29.09 -8.82 -8.83
CA HIS A 22 28.91 -9.47 -7.52
C HIS A 22 27.52 -9.25 -6.93
N THR A 23 26.84 -8.18 -7.31
CA THR A 23 25.47 -7.88 -6.88
C THR A 23 24.40 -8.40 -7.85
N GLY A 24 24.78 -9.31 -8.76
CA GLY A 24 23.84 -10.08 -9.59
C GLY A 24 23.35 -9.36 -10.85
N TRP A 25 23.93 -8.22 -11.21
CA TRP A 25 23.60 -7.54 -12.46
C TRP A 25 24.18 -8.27 -13.68
N ASP A 26 23.38 -8.37 -14.74
CA ASP A 26 23.81 -8.96 -16.00
C ASP A 26 24.53 -7.95 -16.90
N LYS A 27 25.23 -8.48 -17.92
CA LYS A 27 26.07 -7.67 -18.84
C LYS A 27 25.30 -6.48 -19.47
N PRO A 28 24.06 -6.63 -19.97
CA PRO A 28 23.27 -5.50 -20.49
C PRO A 28 23.07 -4.36 -19.48
N ALA A 29 22.70 -4.66 -18.23
CA ALA A 29 22.52 -3.64 -17.19
C ALA A 29 23.84 -2.92 -16.88
N ILE A 30 24.95 -3.67 -16.78
CA ILE A 30 26.28 -3.10 -16.55
C ILE A 30 26.73 -2.23 -17.74
N LYS A 31 26.48 -2.68 -18.97
CA LYS A 31 26.80 -1.90 -20.18
C LYS A 31 26.06 -0.56 -20.20
N TYR A 32 24.80 -0.54 -19.74
CA TYR A 32 24.02 0.69 -19.64
C TYR A 32 24.68 1.74 -18.73
N ILE A 33 25.07 1.35 -17.51
CA ILE A 33 25.71 2.28 -16.57
C ILE A 33 27.11 2.69 -17.04
N ASN A 34 27.90 1.76 -17.59
CA ASN A 34 29.24 2.05 -18.09
C ASN A 34 29.21 3.07 -19.22
N LYS A 35 28.28 2.94 -20.18
CA LYS A 35 28.09 3.95 -21.23
C LYS A 35 27.78 5.31 -20.61
N LYS A 36 26.86 5.37 -19.64
CA LYS A 36 26.49 6.64 -18.98
C LYS A 36 27.67 7.27 -18.25
N LEU A 37 28.49 6.49 -17.55
CA LEU A 37 29.67 6.96 -16.82
C LEU A 37 30.78 7.42 -17.77
N GLN A 38 31.06 6.67 -18.83
CA GLN A 38 32.06 7.06 -19.85
C GLN A 38 31.73 8.42 -20.46
N TRP A 39 30.45 8.70 -20.76
CA TRP A 39 30.05 10.03 -21.23
C TRP A 39 30.32 11.15 -20.21
N GLN A 40 30.20 10.89 -18.91
CA GLN A 40 30.51 11.89 -17.88
C GLN A 40 32.01 12.16 -17.75
N VAL A 41 32.84 11.12 -17.91
CA VAL A 41 34.30 11.25 -17.99
C VAL A 41 34.71 12.08 -19.20
N VAL A 42 34.18 11.76 -20.38
CA VAL A 42 34.48 12.48 -21.63
C VAL A 42 34.09 13.96 -21.56
N LEU A 43 32.97 14.27 -20.90
CA LEU A 43 32.46 15.64 -20.78
C LEU A 43 33.10 16.45 -19.64
N ASN A 44 34.07 15.93 -18.89
CA ASN A 44 34.62 16.54 -17.67
C ASN A 44 33.53 17.08 -16.72
N SER A 45 32.39 16.41 -16.69
CA SER A 45 31.18 16.96 -16.07
C SER A 45 31.11 16.52 -14.61
N SER A 46 31.02 17.48 -13.68
CA SER A 46 30.71 17.23 -12.26
C SER A 46 29.21 16.97 -11.99
N SER A 47 28.37 16.88 -13.03
CA SER A 47 26.90 16.88 -12.93
C SER A 47 26.29 15.75 -12.10
N ASN A 48 27.06 14.71 -11.75
CA ASN A 48 26.77 13.83 -10.63
C ASN A 48 28.09 13.36 -10.00
N ASP A 49 28.32 13.71 -8.73
CA ASP A 49 29.38 13.08 -7.92
C ASP A 49 29.19 11.55 -7.91
N LEU A 50 30.27 10.79 -8.03
CA LEU A 50 30.31 9.32 -8.02
C LEU A 50 29.50 8.75 -6.84
N GLY A 51 29.57 9.41 -5.67
CA GLY A 51 28.77 9.04 -4.50
C GLY A 51 27.26 9.09 -4.74
N THR A 52 26.76 10.03 -5.55
CA THR A 52 25.34 10.11 -5.94
C THR A 52 24.94 8.94 -6.83
N ILE A 53 25.84 8.51 -7.71
CA ILE A 53 25.60 7.36 -8.59
C ILE A 53 25.53 6.09 -7.76
N TYR A 54 26.50 5.85 -6.88
CA TYR A 54 26.46 4.73 -5.93
C TYR A 54 25.18 4.75 -5.09
N ARG A 55 24.81 5.87 -4.48
CA ARG A 55 23.55 5.96 -3.72
C ARG A 55 22.33 5.54 -4.55
N ASN A 56 22.22 6.05 -5.79
CA ASN A 56 21.10 5.70 -6.67
C ASN A 56 21.17 4.24 -7.16
N LEU A 57 22.36 3.66 -7.34
CA LEU A 57 22.52 2.27 -7.75
C LEU A 57 22.09 1.29 -6.67
N TYR A 58 22.29 1.62 -5.39
CA TYR A 58 21.91 0.74 -4.26
C TYR A 58 20.52 1.07 -3.69
N ALA A 59 19.86 2.10 -4.23
CA ALA A 59 18.50 2.49 -3.89
C ALA A 59 17.50 1.85 -4.86
N VAL A 60 16.92 0.71 -4.45
CA VAL A 60 15.87 -0.02 -5.18
C VAL A 60 14.67 0.91 -5.38
N GLY A 61 14.34 1.17 -6.64
CA GLY A 61 13.27 2.09 -7.02
C GLY A 61 13.71 3.46 -7.48
N SER A 62 15.00 3.78 -7.36
CA SER A 62 15.57 4.98 -7.97
C SER A 62 15.44 4.92 -9.50
N ASN A 63 15.50 6.08 -10.14
CA ASN A 63 15.48 6.17 -11.60
C ASN A 63 16.62 5.39 -12.25
N LEU A 64 17.80 5.34 -11.62
CA LEU A 64 18.95 4.64 -12.18
C LEU A 64 18.79 3.12 -12.03
N TYR A 65 18.49 2.67 -10.82
CA TYR A 65 18.22 1.25 -10.52
C TYR A 65 17.12 0.70 -11.43
N THR A 66 16.01 1.43 -11.54
CA THR A 66 14.86 1.03 -12.36
C THR A 66 15.20 0.92 -13.84
N LYS A 67 16.05 1.81 -14.37
CA LYS A 67 16.51 1.72 -15.76
C LYS A 67 17.42 0.51 -15.95
N MET A 68 18.39 0.30 -15.06
CA MET A 68 19.23 -0.91 -15.11
C MET A 68 18.42 -2.21 -15.06
N LEU A 69 17.42 -2.30 -14.18
CA LEU A 69 16.53 -3.45 -14.11
C LEU A 69 15.70 -3.65 -15.40
N ARG A 70 15.37 -2.58 -16.11
CA ARG A 70 14.69 -2.67 -17.41
C ARG A 70 15.61 -3.12 -18.53
N GLU A 71 16.82 -2.59 -18.59
CA GLU A 71 17.85 -2.93 -19.58
C GLU A 71 18.39 -4.36 -19.41
N SER A 72 18.33 -4.88 -18.19
CA SER A 72 18.66 -6.27 -17.89
C SER A 72 17.86 -7.25 -18.75
N LYS A 73 18.51 -8.30 -19.26
CA LYS A 73 17.91 -9.40 -20.01
C LYS A 73 17.49 -10.59 -19.13
N LEU A 74 17.62 -10.47 -17.81
CA LEU A 74 17.06 -11.44 -16.86
C LEU A 74 15.56 -11.67 -17.11
N THR A 75 15.07 -12.88 -16.85
CA THR A 75 13.64 -13.20 -16.94
C THR A 75 12.84 -12.40 -15.91
N ALA A 76 11.51 -12.37 -16.04
CA ALA A 76 10.67 -11.66 -15.07
C ALA A 76 10.84 -12.19 -13.64
N GLN A 77 10.96 -13.52 -13.49
CA GLN A 77 11.25 -14.17 -12.22
C GLN A 77 12.63 -13.75 -11.67
N GLN A 78 13.68 -13.88 -12.48
CA GLN A 78 15.04 -13.52 -12.08
C GLN A 78 15.16 -12.05 -11.66
N LYS A 79 14.41 -11.14 -12.29
CA LYS A 79 14.38 -9.72 -11.89
C LYS A 79 13.74 -9.52 -10.51
N ILE A 80 12.67 -10.26 -10.19
CA ILE A 80 12.06 -10.20 -8.86
C ILE A 80 13.02 -10.78 -7.81
N GLU A 81 13.61 -11.93 -8.11
CA GLU A 81 14.58 -12.59 -7.23
C GLU A 81 15.80 -11.70 -6.98
N LEU A 82 16.32 -11.04 -8.03
CA LEU A 82 17.43 -10.09 -7.90
C LEU A 82 17.08 -8.95 -6.93
N VAL A 83 15.91 -8.33 -7.08
CA VAL A 83 15.45 -7.25 -6.20
C VAL A 83 15.35 -7.73 -4.75
N LEU A 84 14.73 -8.88 -4.52
CA LEU A 84 14.56 -9.44 -3.18
C LEU A 84 15.91 -9.85 -2.56
N TRP A 85 16.79 -10.45 -3.35
CA TRP A 85 18.13 -10.86 -2.92
C TRP A 85 19.01 -9.65 -2.56
N GLN A 86 19.00 -8.61 -3.39
CA GLN A 86 19.74 -7.37 -3.13
C GLN A 86 19.27 -6.66 -1.85
N LEU A 87 17.97 -6.71 -1.57
CA LEU A 87 17.38 -6.24 -0.30
C LEU A 87 17.63 -7.21 0.87
N GLY A 88 18.23 -8.37 0.64
CA GLY A 88 18.48 -9.41 1.64
C GLY A 88 17.21 -9.98 2.25
N ALA A 89 16.20 -10.22 1.41
CA ALA A 89 14.89 -10.70 1.81
C ALA A 89 14.92 -12.16 2.30
N SER A 90 14.60 -12.35 3.58
CA SER A 90 14.46 -13.66 4.22
C SER A 90 13.26 -13.68 5.15
N ILE A 91 12.53 -14.80 5.22
CA ILE A 91 11.39 -14.97 6.11
C ILE A 91 11.90 -15.66 7.38
N ASP A 92 11.65 -15.06 8.54
CA ASP A 92 12.05 -15.66 9.81
C ASP A 92 11.05 -16.73 10.31
N HIS A 93 11.40 -17.40 11.42
CA HIS A 93 10.58 -18.45 12.03
C HIS A 93 9.18 -17.97 12.49
N THR A 94 8.95 -16.65 12.57
CA THR A 94 7.64 -16.07 12.89
C THR A 94 6.82 -15.74 11.64
N GLY A 95 7.33 -16.06 10.44
CA GLY A 95 6.70 -15.69 9.18
C GLY A 95 6.84 -14.21 8.87
N PHE A 96 7.79 -13.50 9.47
CA PHE A 96 8.03 -12.08 9.20
C PHE A 96 9.16 -11.93 8.18
N LEU A 97 8.95 -11.11 7.15
CA LEU A 97 9.97 -10.82 6.15
C LEU A 97 10.98 -9.81 6.72
N ARG A 98 12.27 -10.14 6.68
CA ARG A 98 13.38 -9.26 7.05
C ARG A 98 14.16 -8.88 5.81
N LEU A 99 14.48 -7.60 5.69
CA LEU A 99 15.40 -7.06 4.68
C LEU A 99 16.74 -6.74 5.36
N ARG A 100 17.82 -7.39 4.94
CA ARG A 100 19.17 -7.28 5.55
C ARG A 100 20.28 -7.09 4.51
N GLY A 101 19.91 -6.74 3.29
CA GLY A 101 20.86 -6.56 2.19
C GLY A 101 21.54 -5.20 2.23
N ASN A 102 22.54 -5.05 1.37
CA ASN A 102 23.25 -3.78 1.19
C ASN A 102 22.43 -2.75 0.38
N PHE A 103 21.37 -3.20 -0.29
CA PHE A 103 20.44 -2.33 -0.99
C PHE A 103 19.28 -1.95 -0.05
N HIS A 104 18.65 -0.82 -0.34
CA HIS A 104 17.49 -0.32 0.38
C HIS A 104 16.45 0.19 -0.59
N LEU A 105 15.18 0.25 -0.17
CA LEU A 105 14.15 0.94 -0.93
C LEU A 105 14.47 2.44 -0.98
N ASP A 106 14.42 3.02 -2.18
CA ASP A 106 14.72 4.44 -2.38
C ASP A 106 13.74 5.30 -1.55
N PRO A 107 14.22 6.11 -0.58
CA PRO A 107 13.36 6.98 0.21
C PRO A 107 12.72 8.09 -0.63
N LEU A 108 13.24 8.37 -1.84
CA LEU A 108 12.70 9.33 -2.79
C LEU A 108 11.66 8.73 -3.72
N MET A 109 11.36 7.42 -3.62
CA MET A 109 10.39 6.75 -4.48
C MET A 109 8.96 7.18 -4.11
N PRO A 110 8.24 7.91 -5.00
CA PRO A 110 6.86 8.30 -4.69
C PRO A 110 5.91 7.09 -4.79
N PRO A 111 4.74 7.12 -4.11
CA PRO A 111 3.71 6.09 -4.24
C PRO A 111 3.12 5.88 -5.65
N HIS A 112 3.47 6.73 -6.62
CA HIS A 112 3.08 6.56 -8.03
C HIS A 112 4.26 6.18 -8.94
N SER A 113 5.41 5.78 -8.38
CA SER A 113 6.67 5.64 -9.11
C SER A 113 6.60 4.67 -10.30
N GLY A 114 7.49 4.89 -11.26
CA GLY A 114 7.68 4.00 -12.40
C GLY A 114 8.22 2.62 -12.01
N PHE A 115 8.98 2.53 -10.91
CA PHE A 115 9.45 1.27 -10.35
C PHE A 115 8.29 0.40 -9.86
N LEU A 116 7.41 0.94 -9.01
CA LEU A 116 6.28 0.20 -8.46
C LEU A 116 5.39 -0.38 -9.55
N ARG A 117 5.15 0.39 -10.62
CA ARG A 117 4.41 -0.07 -11.80
C ARG A 117 5.13 -1.19 -12.54
N TYR A 118 6.44 -1.07 -12.70
CA TYR A 118 7.27 -2.05 -13.40
C TYR A 118 7.36 -3.35 -12.60
N PHE A 119 7.69 -3.27 -11.31
CA PHE A 119 7.79 -4.40 -10.41
C PHE A 119 6.46 -5.17 -10.32
N ARG A 120 5.34 -4.45 -10.20
CA ARG A 120 4.00 -5.03 -10.33
C ARG A 120 3.80 -5.84 -11.61
N ASN A 121 4.24 -5.31 -12.76
CA ASN A 121 4.12 -6.03 -14.03
C ASN A 121 4.94 -7.32 -14.04
N LEU A 122 6.13 -7.32 -13.42
CA LEU A 122 6.93 -8.53 -13.26
C LEU A 122 6.17 -9.56 -12.42
N VAL A 123 5.60 -9.17 -11.27
CA VAL A 123 4.82 -10.06 -10.40
C VAL A 123 3.64 -10.67 -11.17
N GLN A 124 2.88 -9.85 -11.91
CA GLN A 124 1.75 -10.32 -12.72
C GLN A 124 2.17 -11.33 -13.80
N LYS A 125 3.37 -11.19 -14.37
CA LYS A 125 3.92 -12.13 -15.37
C LYS A 125 4.36 -13.44 -14.76
N VAL A 126 4.89 -13.42 -13.54
CA VAL A 126 5.42 -14.61 -12.85
C VAL A 126 4.30 -15.44 -12.22
N PHE A 127 3.21 -14.80 -11.78
CA PHE A 127 2.08 -15.47 -11.11
C PHE A 127 0.76 -15.35 -11.90
N PRO A 128 0.66 -15.88 -13.13
CA PRO A 128 -0.56 -15.77 -13.94
C PRO A 128 -1.64 -16.78 -13.52
N GLY A 129 -2.90 -16.33 -13.44
CA GLY A 129 -4.08 -17.21 -13.45
C GLY A 129 -4.35 -18.05 -12.19
N LYS A 130 -3.45 -18.08 -11.20
CA LYS A 130 -3.65 -18.73 -9.89
C LYS A 130 -3.42 -17.74 -8.75
N THR A 131 -3.92 -18.07 -7.58
CA THR A 131 -3.73 -17.25 -6.38
C THR A 131 -2.30 -17.39 -5.83
N LEU A 132 -1.75 -16.35 -5.19
CA LEU A 132 -0.44 -16.46 -4.53
C LEU A 132 -0.46 -17.54 -3.44
N LYS A 133 -1.62 -17.78 -2.80
CA LYS A 133 -1.81 -18.87 -1.87
C LYS A 133 -1.60 -20.25 -2.52
N GLU A 134 -2.07 -20.46 -3.74
CA GLU A 134 -1.82 -21.71 -4.46
C GLU A 134 -0.35 -21.85 -4.83
N TYR A 135 0.26 -20.78 -5.37
CA TYR A 135 1.69 -20.77 -5.68
C TYR A 135 2.57 -21.04 -4.45
N SER A 136 2.19 -20.54 -3.27
CA SER A 136 2.94 -20.75 -2.02
C SER A 136 3.08 -22.21 -1.59
N ARG A 137 2.34 -23.12 -2.23
CA ARG A 137 2.36 -24.57 -1.99
C ARG A 137 3.06 -25.37 -3.10
N THR A 138 3.66 -24.67 -4.06
CA THR A 138 4.43 -25.29 -5.15
C THR A 138 5.91 -25.27 -4.82
N ASP A 139 6.67 -26.25 -5.32
CA ASP A 139 8.10 -26.33 -5.06
C ASP A 139 8.87 -25.21 -5.78
N ASP A 140 8.52 -24.90 -7.03
CA ASP A 140 9.28 -23.96 -7.86
C ASP A 140 9.12 -22.48 -7.45
N LEU A 141 7.91 -22.08 -7.05
CA LEU A 141 7.56 -20.67 -6.81
C LEU A 141 7.07 -20.41 -5.38
N GLY A 142 7.05 -21.43 -4.52
CA GLY A 142 6.49 -21.35 -3.18
C GLY A 142 7.15 -20.29 -2.31
N GLU A 143 8.47 -20.31 -2.23
CA GLU A 143 9.23 -19.32 -1.46
C GLU A 143 9.06 -17.91 -2.03
N LEU A 144 9.12 -17.78 -3.35
CA LEU A 144 8.98 -16.48 -4.03
C LEU A 144 7.60 -15.88 -3.80
N ALA A 145 6.53 -16.68 -3.87
CA ALA A 145 5.16 -16.24 -3.60
C ALA A 145 4.99 -15.74 -2.15
N ASN A 146 5.58 -16.45 -1.18
CA ASN A 146 5.57 -16.03 0.23
C ASN A 146 6.32 -14.70 0.43
N LYS A 147 7.53 -14.57 -0.13
CA LYS A 147 8.31 -13.32 -0.05
C LYS A 147 7.58 -12.16 -0.71
N ILE A 148 6.97 -12.37 -1.87
CA ILE A 148 6.27 -11.33 -2.63
C ILE A 148 5.04 -10.82 -1.89
N HIS A 149 4.27 -11.71 -1.28
CA HIS A 149 3.16 -11.31 -0.41
C HIS A 149 3.63 -10.42 0.74
N LEU A 150 4.62 -10.87 1.51
CA LEU A 150 5.12 -10.14 2.67
C LEU A 150 5.85 -8.84 2.29
N PHE A 151 6.43 -8.78 1.08
CA PHE A 151 7.15 -7.60 0.59
C PHE A 151 6.22 -6.40 0.34
N ARG A 152 4.92 -6.64 0.14
CA ARG A 152 3.91 -5.57 -0.01
C ARG A 152 3.97 -4.58 1.14
N SER A 153 4.08 -5.09 2.37
CA SER A 153 4.19 -4.26 3.58
C SER A 153 5.40 -3.32 3.58
N TYR A 154 6.54 -3.72 3.00
CA TYR A 154 7.71 -2.84 2.90
C TYR A 154 7.53 -1.74 1.86
N LEU A 155 6.82 -2.02 0.77
CA LEU A 155 6.43 -0.99 -0.20
C LEU A 155 5.51 0.04 0.45
N ASP A 156 4.60 -0.42 1.31
CA ASP A 156 3.72 0.47 2.07
C ASP A 156 4.47 1.31 3.12
N LEU A 157 5.43 0.72 3.83
CA LEU A 157 6.32 1.46 4.73
C LEU A 157 7.01 2.61 4.00
N ASN A 158 7.62 2.31 2.85
CA ASN A 158 8.30 3.31 2.03
C ASN A 158 7.31 4.40 1.54
N ASN A 159 6.11 4.01 1.10
CA ASN A 159 5.06 4.96 0.70
C ASN A 159 4.64 5.91 1.84
N ILE A 160 4.45 5.38 3.05
CA ILE A 160 4.11 6.18 4.24
C ILE A 160 5.25 7.14 4.59
N GLN A 161 6.48 6.65 4.62
CA GLN A 161 7.66 7.45 4.91
C GLN A 161 7.84 8.57 3.88
N TYR A 162 7.62 8.29 2.60
CA TYR A 162 7.66 9.30 1.54
C TYR A 162 6.66 10.43 1.82
N ILE A 163 5.39 10.10 2.09
CA ILE A 163 4.37 11.12 2.37
C ILE A 163 4.72 11.95 3.61
N ARG A 164 5.20 11.31 4.68
CA ARG A 164 5.58 11.98 5.92
C ARG A 164 6.81 12.88 5.77
N SER A 165 7.78 12.48 4.96
CA SER A 165 9.06 13.18 4.80
C SER A 165 8.95 14.38 3.85
N PHE A 166 8.15 14.27 2.79
CA PHE A 166 8.12 15.27 1.72
C PHE A 166 6.94 16.24 1.78
N PHE A 167 5.94 15.98 2.63
CA PHE A 167 4.75 16.82 2.72
C PHE A 167 4.49 17.26 4.16
N LYS A 168 4.36 18.58 4.36
CA LYS A 168 4.03 19.16 5.67
C LYS A 168 2.51 19.07 5.92
N GLY A 169 2.08 18.74 7.12
CA GLY A 169 0.66 18.70 7.51
C GLY A 169 0.52 18.39 9.00
N LYS A 170 -0.60 18.79 9.61
CA LYS A 170 -0.92 18.45 11.01
C LYS A 170 -1.26 16.97 11.13
N THR A 171 -1.89 16.41 10.12
CA THR A 171 -2.26 14.99 10.02
C THR A 171 -1.68 14.35 8.76
N ASP A 172 -1.56 13.02 8.73
CA ASP A 172 -1.12 12.32 7.52
C ASP A 172 -2.09 12.49 6.35
N TYR A 173 -3.40 12.64 6.62
CA TYR A 173 -4.37 12.91 5.57
C TYR A 173 -4.13 14.25 4.87
N GLU A 174 -3.82 15.31 5.63
CA GLU A 174 -3.45 16.60 5.05
C GLU A 174 -2.19 16.50 4.19
N ARG A 175 -1.20 15.72 4.64
CA ARG A 175 0.01 15.44 3.85
C ARG A 175 -0.34 14.74 2.53
N LEU A 176 -1.22 13.75 2.57
CA LEU A 176 -1.67 13.02 1.39
C LEU A 176 -2.47 13.90 0.41
N LEU A 177 -3.31 14.81 0.91
CA LEU A 177 -4.01 15.80 0.08
C LEU A 177 -3.04 16.77 -0.61
N LYS A 178 -1.96 17.18 0.06
CA LYS A 178 -0.91 18.01 -0.56
C LYS A 178 -0.10 17.25 -1.59
N TYR A 179 0.15 15.96 -1.37
CA TYR A 179 0.75 15.08 -2.36
C TYR A 179 -0.10 14.99 -3.64
N GLU A 180 -1.42 14.82 -3.52
CA GLU A 180 -2.33 14.87 -4.68
C GLU A 180 -2.26 16.22 -5.41
N LYS A 181 -2.23 17.34 -4.67
CA LYS A 181 -2.10 18.68 -5.27
C LYS A 181 -0.77 18.92 -5.98
N ARG A 182 0.33 18.35 -5.45
CA ARG A 182 1.69 18.52 -6.02
C ARG A 182 1.82 17.88 -7.40
N PHE A 183 1.14 16.76 -7.62
CA PHE A 183 1.24 15.98 -8.86
C PHE A 183 -0.11 15.96 -9.58
N CYS A 184 -0.27 16.80 -10.61
CA CYS A 184 -1.56 16.99 -11.29
C CYS A 184 -2.22 15.70 -11.83
N PHE A 185 -1.42 14.68 -12.17
CA PHE A 185 -1.86 13.38 -12.66
C PHE A 185 -2.20 12.37 -11.54
N VAL A 186 -1.83 12.67 -10.30
CA VAL A 186 -2.24 11.90 -9.13
C VAL A 186 -3.66 12.31 -8.76
N LYS A 187 -4.53 11.30 -8.65
CA LYS A 187 -5.87 11.44 -8.09
C LYS A 187 -6.07 10.36 -7.04
N LEU A 188 -6.62 10.72 -5.89
CA LEU A 188 -6.91 9.78 -4.81
C LEU A 188 -8.22 9.04 -5.08
N ASP A 189 -8.26 7.75 -4.76
CA ASP A 189 -9.48 6.93 -4.85
C ASP A 189 -9.96 6.50 -3.48
N TYR A 190 -11.24 6.77 -3.22
CA TYR A 190 -11.95 6.46 -1.97
C TYR A 190 -13.08 5.43 -2.19
N LYS A 191 -13.12 4.78 -3.36
CA LYS A 191 -14.32 4.05 -3.81
C LYS A 191 -14.29 2.59 -3.39
N SER A 192 -13.11 2.00 -3.27
CA SER A 192 -12.91 0.63 -2.77
C SER A 192 -13.46 0.48 -1.34
N ALA A 193 -13.98 -0.69 -1.02
CA ALA A 193 -14.49 -0.99 0.32
C ALA A 193 -13.33 -1.08 1.32
N ALA A 194 -13.52 -0.57 2.53
CA ALA A 194 -12.52 -0.58 3.59
C ALA A 194 -12.89 -1.50 4.78
N ASN A 195 -13.86 -2.41 4.61
CA ASN A 195 -14.36 -3.28 5.68
C ASN A 195 -13.26 -4.13 6.32
N PHE A 196 -12.35 -4.69 5.52
CA PHE A 196 -11.21 -5.49 6.02
C PHE A 196 -10.16 -4.68 6.79
N HIS A 197 -10.20 -3.35 6.68
CA HIS A 197 -9.35 -2.41 7.43
C HIS A 197 -10.13 -1.70 8.56
N ASN A 198 -11.31 -2.22 8.90
CA ASN A 198 -12.18 -1.73 9.98
C ASN A 198 -12.56 -2.88 10.90
N ARG A 199 -11.54 -3.62 11.34
CA ARG A 199 -11.69 -4.71 12.29
C ARG A 199 -11.91 -4.17 13.70
N PHE A 200 -12.67 -4.93 14.46
CA PHE A 200 -12.97 -4.71 15.87
C PHE A 200 -12.83 -6.03 16.62
N ARG A 201 -12.55 -5.95 17.92
CA ARG A 201 -12.43 -7.15 18.76
C ARG A 201 -13.75 -7.89 18.85
N SER A 202 -13.69 -9.22 18.88
CA SER A 202 -14.84 -10.12 18.86
C SER A 202 -15.71 -10.02 20.12
N ASP A 203 -15.10 -9.60 21.23
CA ASP A 203 -15.72 -9.31 22.52
C ASP A 203 -16.34 -7.90 22.60
N ASN A 204 -16.35 -7.17 21.47
CA ASN A 204 -17.01 -5.89 21.31
C ASN A 204 -17.97 -5.94 20.10
N HIS A 205 -18.81 -4.92 19.97
CA HIS A 205 -19.72 -4.76 18.85
C HIS A 205 -19.20 -3.71 17.85
N PHE A 206 -19.51 -3.91 16.58
CA PHE A 206 -19.27 -2.90 15.56
C PHE A 206 -20.15 -1.67 15.82
N LYS A 207 -19.53 -0.49 15.86
CA LYS A 207 -20.24 0.78 16.03
C LYS A 207 -20.35 1.53 14.70
N TYR A 208 -19.19 1.81 14.11
CA TYR A 208 -19.02 2.50 12.83
C TYR A 208 -17.56 2.34 12.37
N PRO A 209 -17.25 2.54 11.08
CA PRO A 209 -15.88 2.50 10.57
C PRO A 209 -14.99 3.50 11.30
N GLN A 210 -13.85 3.05 11.80
CA GLN A 210 -12.82 3.91 12.39
C GLN A 210 -11.83 4.42 11.35
N ASN A 211 -11.75 3.77 10.20
CA ASN A 211 -10.73 4.01 9.18
C ASN A 211 -11.37 4.21 7.80
N MET A 212 -10.73 5.02 6.97
CA MET A 212 -10.96 5.08 5.53
C MET A 212 -9.77 4.52 4.76
N LYS A 213 -10.04 4.01 3.56
CA LYS A 213 -9.04 3.53 2.61
C LYS A 213 -8.87 4.54 1.49
N VAL A 214 -7.63 4.84 1.15
CA VAL A 214 -7.27 5.75 0.05
C VAL A 214 -6.24 5.09 -0.84
N GLN A 215 -6.49 5.02 -2.15
CA GLN A 215 -5.59 4.38 -3.10
C GLN A 215 -4.97 5.40 -4.07
N VAL A 216 -3.71 5.16 -4.44
CA VAL A 216 -2.91 6.00 -5.35
C VAL A 216 -2.47 5.20 -6.58
N THR A 217 -2.65 5.70 -7.80
CA THR A 217 -3.62 6.74 -8.21
C THR A 217 -4.98 6.09 -8.43
N SER A 218 -6.03 6.88 -8.66
CA SER A 218 -7.37 6.35 -8.98
C SER A 218 -7.44 5.51 -10.27
N ARG A 219 -6.39 5.53 -11.08
CA ARG A 219 -6.25 4.70 -12.28
C ARG A 219 -5.57 3.37 -11.97
N THR A 220 -4.49 3.40 -11.19
CA THR A 220 -3.63 2.23 -10.97
C THR A 220 -3.91 1.48 -9.66
N ARG A 221 -4.37 2.20 -8.63
CA ARG A 221 -4.71 1.75 -7.28
C ARG A 221 -3.66 0.80 -6.68
N MET A 222 -2.39 1.13 -6.84
CA MET A 222 -1.27 0.27 -6.40
C MET A 222 -0.99 0.52 -4.93
N SER A 223 -0.53 1.72 -4.60
CA SER A 223 -0.28 2.11 -3.22
C SER A 223 -1.60 2.40 -2.51
N GLU A 224 -1.66 1.97 -1.26
CA GLU A 224 -2.83 2.06 -0.42
C GLU A 224 -2.47 2.69 0.91
N PHE A 225 -3.36 3.52 1.44
CA PHE A 225 -3.22 4.15 2.74
C PHE A 225 -4.49 3.93 3.53
N ILE A 226 -4.35 3.47 4.77
CA ILE A 226 -5.44 3.40 5.72
C ILE A 226 -5.30 4.58 6.67
N ILE A 227 -6.36 5.36 6.81
CA ILE A 227 -6.36 6.59 7.60
C ILE A 227 -7.42 6.49 8.67
N ASN A 228 -7.02 6.72 9.91
CA ASN A 228 -7.96 6.81 11.02
C ASN A 228 -8.81 8.07 10.87
N LEU A 229 -10.13 7.91 10.89
CA LEU A 229 -11.08 8.99 10.62
C LEU A 229 -11.03 10.08 11.69
N GLU A 230 -10.74 9.73 12.93
CA GLU A 230 -10.70 10.67 14.07
C GLU A 230 -9.39 11.47 14.09
N SER A 231 -8.24 10.81 14.05
CA SER A 231 -6.94 11.49 14.13
C SER A 231 -6.45 12.04 12.78
N GLY A 232 -6.92 11.49 11.66
CA GLY A 232 -6.40 11.79 10.32
C GLY A 232 -5.01 11.21 10.06
N ASN A 233 -4.46 10.39 10.96
CA ASN A 233 -3.15 9.76 10.81
C ASN A 233 -3.26 8.39 10.13
N PHE A 234 -2.13 7.94 9.56
CA PHE A 234 -2.04 6.61 8.98
C PHE A 234 -2.19 5.52 10.04
N VAL A 235 -2.83 4.43 9.65
CA VAL A 235 -2.95 3.18 10.40
C VAL A 235 -2.11 2.16 9.65
N SER A 236 -1.10 1.59 10.30
CA SER A 236 -0.11 0.72 9.63
C SER A 236 0.51 -0.25 10.61
N GLU A 237 0.74 -1.49 10.19
CA GLU A 237 1.37 -2.51 11.03
C GLU A 237 2.76 -2.09 11.52
N TRP A 238 3.47 -1.25 10.75
CA TRP A 238 4.76 -0.69 11.15
C TRP A 238 4.69 0.24 12.36
N ILE A 239 3.55 0.91 12.57
CA ILE A 239 3.28 1.63 13.82
C ILE A 239 3.03 0.64 14.95
N GLY A 240 2.30 -0.44 14.69
CA GLY A 240 2.02 -1.49 15.67
C GLY A 240 3.27 -2.23 16.14
N TYR A 241 4.23 -2.47 15.24
CA TYR A 241 5.53 -3.05 15.51
C TYR A 241 6.53 -2.06 16.13
N GLY A 242 6.27 -0.75 16.05
CA GLY A 242 7.13 0.30 16.60
C GLY A 242 8.24 0.79 15.67
N PHE A 243 8.22 0.44 14.38
CA PHE A 243 9.15 0.95 13.37
C PHE A 243 8.79 2.35 12.86
N LEU A 244 7.52 2.76 12.99
CA LEU A 244 7.06 4.09 12.67
C LEU A 244 6.56 4.83 13.92
N ALA A 245 6.99 6.07 14.07
CA ALA A 245 6.41 6.96 15.07
C ALA A 245 4.94 7.26 14.75
N ASN A 246 4.11 7.30 15.79
CA ASN A 246 2.70 7.66 15.70
C ASN A 246 2.42 9.14 16.06
N GLY A 247 3.47 9.93 16.30
CA GLY A 247 3.32 11.32 16.77
C GLY A 247 2.83 11.47 18.21
N THR A 248 2.59 10.38 18.96
CA THR A 248 2.19 10.39 20.38
C THR A 248 3.09 9.46 21.23
N LYS A 249 3.34 9.84 22.50
CA LYS A 249 4.11 9.05 23.47
C LYS A 249 3.24 7.98 24.15
N GLN A 250 3.84 6.81 24.34
CA GLN A 250 3.29 5.53 24.86
C GLN A 250 2.08 4.95 24.12
N ILE A 251 2.34 3.88 23.39
CA ILE A 251 1.34 3.15 22.62
C ILE A 251 0.76 2.01 23.47
N LYS A 252 -0.51 2.14 23.89
CA LYS A 252 -1.29 1.08 24.56
C LYS A 252 -1.36 -0.18 23.69
N THR A 253 -1.42 -1.37 24.29
CA THR A 253 -1.47 -2.67 23.57
C THR A 253 -2.60 -2.73 22.53
N SER A 254 -3.81 -2.25 22.88
CA SER A 254 -4.95 -2.20 21.97
C SER A 254 -4.68 -1.35 20.72
N PHE A 255 -3.85 -0.32 20.83
CA PHE A 255 -3.45 0.51 19.70
C PHE A 255 -2.45 -0.22 18.79
N LYS A 256 -1.53 -1.02 19.34
CA LYS A 256 -0.61 -1.85 18.54
C LYS A 256 -1.39 -2.86 17.70
N GLU A 257 -2.28 -3.61 18.34
CA GLU A 257 -3.11 -4.60 17.67
C GLU A 257 -3.99 -3.97 16.59
N PHE A 258 -4.63 -2.84 16.90
CA PHE A 258 -5.46 -2.09 15.96
C PHE A 258 -4.69 -1.76 14.67
N ASN A 259 -3.44 -1.35 14.79
CA ASN A 259 -2.56 -1.03 13.66
C ASN A 259 -2.17 -2.28 12.87
N ILE A 260 -1.78 -3.35 13.56
CA ILE A 260 -1.40 -4.63 12.91
C ILE A 260 -2.55 -5.21 12.10
N VAL A 261 -3.79 -5.19 12.61
CA VAL A 261 -4.92 -5.85 11.95
C VAL A 261 -5.58 -5.00 10.85
N ASN A 262 -5.49 -3.67 10.95
CA ASN A 262 -6.12 -2.75 10.00
C ASN A 262 -5.16 -2.14 8.98
N THR A 263 -3.92 -2.62 8.91
CA THR A 263 -2.85 -2.14 8.01
C THR A 263 -3.25 -2.08 6.54
N GLU A 264 -2.58 -1.20 5.81
CA GLU A 264 -2.55 -1.10 4.37
C GLU A 264 -1.88 -2.30 3.69
N SER A 265 -2.11 -2.45 2.38
CA SER A 265 -1.41 -3.45 1.57
C SER A 265 -1.29 -3.00 0.12
N PHE A 266 -0.06 -2.88 -0.39
CA PHE A 266 0.24 -2.55 -1.78
C PHE A 266 -0.40 -3.55 -2.74
N ASN A 267 -0.96 -3.14 -3.87
CA ASN A 267 -1.67 -4.04 -4.79
C ASN A 267 -0.85 -4.38 -6.04
N TYR A 268 -0.57 -5.66 -6.25
CA TYR A 268 -0.04 -6.18 -7.50
C TYR A 268 -1.14 -6.47 -8.52
N GLY A 269 -2.26 -7.04 -8.10
CA GLY A 269 -3.44 -7.22 -8.95
C GLY A 269 -4.18 -5.90 -9.19
N ILE A 270 -5.00 -5.80 -10.25
CA ILE A 270 -5.71 -4.56 -10.60
C ILE A 270 -7.05 -4.47 -9.85
N PRO A 271 -7.19 -3.57 -8.85
CA PRO A 271 -8.48 -3.41 -8.19
C PRO A 271 -9.46 -2.76 -9.16
N LEU A 272 -10.51 -3.49 -9.51
CA LEU A 272 -11.59 -3.01 -10.39
C LEU A 272 -12.23 -1.71 -9.83
N GLY A 273 -12.28 -1.60 -8.50
CA GLY A 273 -12.89 -0.47 -7.80
C GLY A 273 -14.36 -0.28 -8.23
N GLY A 274 -14.80 0.96 -8.31
CA GLY A 274 -16.16 1.30 -8.76
C GLY A 274 -16.38 1.32 -10.28
N ARG A 275 -15.38 0.95 -11.11
CA ARG A 275 -15.44 1.06 -12.59
C ARG A 275 -15.54 -0.32 -13.25
N ARG A 276 -16.29 -0.40 -14.35
CA ARG A 276 -16.21 -1.52 -15.30
C ARG A 276 -15.06 -1.21 -16.27
N PHE A 277 -13.98 -1.99 -16.25
CA PHE A 277 -12.92 -1.88 -17.25
C PHE A 277 -13.28 -2.70 -18.50
N ASN A 278 -12.74 -2.29 -19.66
CA ASN A 278 -12.84 -3.01 -20.93
C ASN A 278 -12.25 -4.44 -20.85
N PHE A 279 -12.62 -5.28 -21.81
CA PHE A 279 -12.46 -6.74 -21.89
C PHE A 279 -11.02 -7.32 -21.78
N PHE A 280 -9.96 -6.50 -21.64
CA PHE A 280 -8.55 -6.96 -21.67
C PHE A 280 -7.80 -6.86 -20.32
N VAL A 281 -8.50 -6.55 -19.22
CA VAL A 281 -7.89 -6.52 -17.87
C VAL A 281 -8.24 -7.83 -17.16
N ASP A 282 -7.23 -8.56 -16.70
CA ASP A 282 -7.41 -9.71 -15.80
C ASP A 282 -8.15 -9.25 -14.54
N ARG A 283 -9.44 -9.61 -14.49
CA ARG A 283 -10.40 -9.18 -13.47
C ARG A 283 -10.15 -9.85 -12.12
N ASP A 284 -9.49 -11.00 -12.14
CA ASP A 284 -9.26 -11.81 -10.97
C ASP A 284 -7.87 -11.58 -10.38
N SER A 285 -6.98 -10.88 -11.10
CA SER A 285 -5.63 -10.54 -10.63
C SER A 285 -5.59 -9.95 -9.22
N HIS A 286 -6.53 -9.07 -8.84
CA HIS A 286 -6.59 -8.53 -7.47
C HIS A 286 -6.96 -9.60 -6.44
N ASN A 287 -7.94 -10.44 -6.76
CA ASN A 287 -8.29 -11.55 -5.88
C ASN A 287 -7.12 -12.53 -5.75
N ASN A 288 -6.47 -12.85 -6.87
CA ASN A 288 -5.42 -13.85 -6.96
C ASN A 288 -4.13 -13.41 -6.30
N LEU A 289 -3.69 -12.18 -6.54
CA LEU A 289 -2.39 -11.70 -6.07
C LEU A 289 -2.46 -10.99 -4.73
N ASP A 290 -3.60 -10.40 -4.38
CA ASP A 290 -3.67 -9.48 -3.25
C ASP A 290 -4.58 -9.94 -2.11
N ILE A 291 -5.62 -10.75 -2.40
CA ILE A 291 -6.63 -11.19 -1.42
C ILE A 291 -6.42 -12.64 -0.98
N SER A 292 -6.31 -13.57 -1.94
CA SER A 292 -6.05 -14.99 -1.66
C SER A 292 -4.54 -15.22 -1.60
N HIS A 293 -3.96 -14.78 -0.48
CA HIS A 293 -2.52 -14.74 -0.29
C HIS A 293 -2.01 -15.83 0.69
N PRO A 294 -0.68 -16.05 0.73
CA PRO A 294 -0.04 -16.93 1.71
C PRO A 294 -0.21 -16.39 3.13
N HIS A 295 0.38 -17.07 4.11
CA HIS A 295 0.24 -16.68 5.51
C HIS A 295 0.86 -15.31 5.80
N ASP A 296 0.09 -14.44 6.44
CA ASP A 296 0.62 -13.25 7.12
C ASP A 296 1.56 -13.65 8.27
N SER A 297 2.29 -12.66 8.80
CA SER A 297 3.12 -12.83 9.99
C SER A 297 2.33 -13.45 11.15
N LEU A 298 3.02 -14.20 12.00
CA LEU A 298 2.42 -14.85 13.16
C LEU A 298 1.70 -13.84 14.09
N ALA A 299 2.25 -12.63 14.22
CA ALA A 299 1.65 -11.55 15.00
C ALA A 299 0.25 -11.18 14.49
N ARG A 300 0.10 -10.96 13.18
CA ARG A 300 -1.19 -10.62 12.58
C ARG A 300 -2.15 -11.80 12.62
N ARG A 301 -1.68 -13.01 12.30
CA ARG A 301 -2.50 -14.23 12.32
C ARG A 301 -3.11 -14.50 13.70
N ARG A 302 -2.33 -14.37 14.77
CA ARG A 302 -2.82 -14.54 16.15
C ARG A 302 -3.96 -13.59 16.50
N LEU A 303 -3.94 -12.38 15.93
CA LEU A 303 -4.98 -11.39 16.17
C LEU A 303 -6.21 -11.58 15.30
N THR A 304 -6.11 -12.20 14.12
CA THR A 304 -7.24 -12.32 13.18
C THR A 304 -7.90 -13.70 13.15
N GLN A 305 -7.30 -14.73 13.75
CA GLN A 305 -7.81 -16.11 13.72
C GLN A 305 -8.49 -16.49 15.05
N LYS A 306 -9.66 -17.11 14.97
CA LYS A 306 -10.52 -17.47 16.11
C LYS A 306 -9.91 -18.53 17.05
N GLN A 307 -8.94 -19.33 16.58
CA GLN A 307 -8.66 -20.64 17.17
C GLN A 307 -7.74 -20.65 18.41
N ARG A 308 -7.24 -19.51 18.93
CA ARG A 308 -6.23 -19.53 20.03
C ARG A 308 -6.27 -18.33 21.01
N THR A 309 -7.35 -17.56 21.07
CA THR A 309 -7.40 -16.33 21.90
C THR A 309 -8.78 -16.11 22.50
N SER A 310 -8.85 -15.43 23.65
CA SER A 310 -10.13 -15.01 24.27
C SER A 310 -10.90 -13.99 23.41
N TYR A 311 -10.20 -13.28 22.53
CA TYR A 311 -10.78 -12.40 21.52
C TYR A 311 -9.96 -12.42 20.23
N TYR A 312 -10.59 -12.12 19.10
CA TYR A 312 -9.91 -11.92 17.81
C TYR A 312 -10.52 -10.71 17.10
N TRP A 313 -9.79 -10.15 16.14
CA TRP A 313 -10.17 -8.98 15.37
C TRP A 313 -10.94 -9.39 14.11
N LYS A 314 -12.27 -9.28 14.19
CA LYS A 314 -13.21 -9.56 13.10
C LYS A 314 -13.59 -8.27 12.37
N PHE A 315 -14.12 -8.37 11.15
CA PHE A 315 -14.65 -7.24 10.39
C PHE A 315 -16.17 -7.36 10.27
N GLU A 316 -16.84 -6.24 9.99
CA GLU A 316 -18.28 -6.18 9.78
C GLU A 316 -18.63 -6.40 8.30
N GLU A 317 -19.72 -7.11 8.04
CA GLU A 317 -20.18 -7.34 6.67
C GLU A 317 -20.85 -6.10 6.08
N SER A 318 -20.82 -5.99 4.74
CA SER A 318 -21.42 -4.87 4.03
C SER A 318 -22.91 -4.68 4.37
N TYR A 319 -23.35 -3.43 4.49
CA TYR A 319 -24.70 -3.04 4.92
C TYR A 319 -25.86 -3.64 4.12
N TYR A 320 -25.60 -4.09 2.90
CA TYR A 320 -26.57 -4.68 1.98
C TYR A 320 -26.66 -6.21 2.09
N LYS A 321 -25.79 -6.87 2.87
CA LYS A 321 -25.82 -8.33 3.06
C LYS A 321 -27.04 -8.73 3.89
N LYS A 322 -27.78 -9.71 3.38
CA LYS A 322 -28.94 -10.33 4.03
C LYS A 322 -28.62 -11.76 4.48
N ASP A 323 -29.28 -12.23 5.53
CA ASP A 323 -29.26 -13.63 5.95
C ASP A 323 -30.24 -14.49 5.12
N GLY A 324 -30.33 -15.78 5.44
CA GLY A 324 -31.24 -16.72 4.76
C GLY A 324 -32.73 -16.40 4.95
N SER A 325 -33.08 -15.58 5.94
CA SER A 325 -34.45 -15.09 6.17
C SER A 325 -34.74 -13.75 5.45
N GLY A 326 -33.79 -13.24 4.66
CA GLY A 326 -33.92 -11.97 3.95
C GLY A 326 -33.75 -10.72 4.83
N ARG A 327 -33.37 -10.88 6.11
CA ARG A 327 -33.09 -9.76 7.03
C ARG A 327 -31.67 -9.26 6.83
N TYR A 328 -31.46 -7.94 6.92
CA TYR A 328 -30.11 -7.38 6.82
C TYR A 328 -29.25 -7.79 8.02
N ARG A 329 -28.11 -8.42 7.75
CA ARG A 329 -27.16 -8.86 8.78
C ARG A 329 -25.91 -7.99 8.87
N GLY A 330 -25.46 -7.42 7.75
CA GLY A 330 -24.27 -6.56 7.71
C GLY A 330 -24.58 -5.10 8.06
N GLN A 331 -23.65 -4.41 8.72
CA GLN A 331 -23.78 -3.00 9.11
C GLN A 331 -22.70 -2.07 8.55
N TYR A 332 -21.77 -2.60 7.75
CA TYR A 332 -20.65 -1.82 7.25
C TYR A 332 -21.00 -1.00 6.00
N ALA A 333 -20.92 0.32 6.10
CA ALA A 333 -20.98 1.27 4.99
C ALA A 333 -19.81 2.25 5.12
N ASP A 334 -18.99 2.39 4.07
CA ASP A 334 -17.89 3.36 4.11
C ASP A 334 -18.44 4.78 4.29
N ILE A 335 -17.88 5.51 5.25
CA ILE A 335 -18.25 6.92 5.50
C ILE A 335 -17.73 7.81 4.36
N VAL A 336 -16.51 7.55 3.89
CA VAL A 336 -15.81 8.39 2.91
C VAL A 336 -15.83 7.74 1.52
N LYS A 337 -16.55 8.37 0.59
CA LYS A 337 -16.58 8.04 -0.86
C LYS A 337 -16.20 9.23 -1.76
N ASN A 338 -16.27 10.45 -1.25
CA ASN A 338 -15.99 11.72 -1.92
C ASN A 338 -14.82 12.49 -1.26
N GLY A 339 -13.87 11.76 -0.67
CA GLY A 339 -12.66 12.33 -0.08
C GLY A 339 -12.94 13.34 1.02
N TYR A 340 -12.28 14.49 0.95
CA TYR A 340 -12.20 15.45 2.07
C TYR A 340 -13.58 15.94 2.54
N ARG A 341 -14.56 16.03 1.64
CA ARG A 341 -15.93 16.46 1.98
C ARG A 341 -16.58 15.51 2.96
N ASP A 342 -16.52 14.21 2.72
CA ASP A 342 -17.08 13.22 3.64
C ASP A 342 -16.27 13.14 4.93
N TYR A 343 -14.94 13.22 4.83
CA TYR A 343 -14.04 13.18 5.99
C TYR A 343 -14.34 14.31 6.99
N TYR A 344 -14.40 15.56 6.52
CA TYR A 344 -14.68 16.69 7.40
C TYR A 344 -16.13 16.70 7.89
N ALA A 345 -17.09 16.32 7.04
CA ALA A 345 -18.48 16.24 7.43
C ALA A 345 -18.74 15.17 8.50
N TRP A 346 -18.00 14.05 8.47
CA TRP A 346 -18.04 13.05 9.52
C TRP A 346 -17.44 13.56 10.83
N ASN A 347 -16.33 14.28 10.76
CA ASN A 347 -15.67 14.81 11.95
C ASN A 347 -16.40 15.97 12.62
N SER A 348 -17.39 16.60 11.96
CA SER A 348 -18.30 17.55 12.61
C SER A 348 -19.42 16.89 13.41
N VAL A 349 -19.57 15.57 13.37
CA VAL A 349 -20.65 14.85 14.06
C VAL A 349 -20.27 14.56 15.52
N ARG A 350 -21.11 15.02 16.45
CA ARG A 350 -20.99 14.69 17.89
C ARG A 350 -21.48 13.27 18.20
N GLU A 351 -22.75 12.95 17.90
CA GLU A 351 -23.34 11.64 18.18
C GLU A 351 -23.08 10.61 17.04
N LYS A 352 -21.81 10.24 16.84
CA LYS A 352 -21.37 9.38 15.70
C LYS A 352 -22.18 8.09 15.56
N GLY A 353 -22.46 7.38 16.66
CA GLY A 353 -23.18 6.09 16.63
C GLY A 353 -24.60 6.20 16.06
N LYS A 354 -25.44 7.09 16.62
CA LYS A 354 -26.83 7.27 16.16
C LYS A 354 -26.89 7.78 14.72
N VAL A 355 -25.99 8.71 14.36
CA VAL A 355 -25.94 9.29 13.01
C VAL A 355 -25.50 8.25 11.98
N TYR A 356 -24.54 7.39 12.33
CA TYR A 356 -24.10 6.32 11.46
C TYR A 356 -25.20 5.29 11.18
N GLN A 357 -25.99 4.90 12.19
CA GLN A 357 -27.14 4.01 11.99
C GLN A 357 -28.16 4.59 10.99
N ARG A 358 -28.43 5.91 11.08
CA ARG A 358 -29.28 6.61 10.09
C ARG A 358 -28.65 6.62 8.69
N PHE A 359 -27.34 6.80 8.60
CA PHE A 359 -26.61 6.72 7.33
C PHE A 359 -26.68 5.33 6.70
N VAL A 360 -26.56 4.26 7.51
CA VAL A 360 -26.73 2.88 7.06
C VAL A 360 -28.15 2.63 6.54
N ALA A 361 -29.17 3.08 7.28
CA ALA A 361 -30.56 2.98 6.85
C ALA A 361 -30.81 3.70 5.52
N TYR A 362 -30.25 4.90 5.36
CA TYR A 362 -30.27 5.65 4.10
C TYR A 362 -29.57 4.89 2.95
N CYS A 363 -28.38 4.33 3.20
CA CYS A 363 -27.68 3.52 2.20
C CYS A 363 -28.51 2.31 1.76
N ARG A 364 -29.23 1.66 2.68
CA ARG A 364 -30.16 0.56 2.37
C ARG A 364 -31.36 1.03 1.55
N SER A 365 -31.95 2.18 1.89
CA SER A 365 -33.16 2.67 1.20
C SER A 365 -32.91 3.07 -0.25
N ILE A 366 -31.68 3.37 -0.62
CA ILE A 366 -31.30 3.70 -2.00
C ILE A 366 -30.69 2.51 -2.76
N TYR A 367 -30.46 1.38 -2.10
CA TYR A 367 -29.92 0.18 -2.73
C TYR A 367 -30.85 -0.28 -3.90
N PRO A 368 -30.33 -0.67 -5.08
CA PRO A 368 -28.94 -1.01 -5.41
C PRO A 368 -28.05 0.17 -5.83
N LYS A 369 -28.47 1.43 -5.66
CA LYS A 369 -27.60 2.59 -5.94
C LYS A 369 -26.37 2.55 -5.03
N LYS A 370 -25.23 2.99 -5.57
CA LYS A 370 -23.96 3.03 -4.84
C LYS A 370 -24.06 3.98 -3.64
N ASN A 371 -23.38 3.61 -2.54
CA ASN A 371 -23.17 4.49 -1.40
C ASN A 371 -22.60 5.84 -1.89
N PRO A 372 -23.34 6.95 -1.72
CA PRO A 372 -22.94 8.25 -2.25
C PRO A 372 -21.95 8.99 -1.36
N GLY A 373 -21.59 8.46 -0.20
CA GLY A 373 -20.75 9.13 0.80
C GLY A 373 -21.55 9.92 1.84
N PHE A 374 -20.93 10.15 2.99
CA PHE A 374 -21.58 10.70 4.17
C PHE A 374 -22.03 12.17 4.02
N TYR A 375 -21.24 13.00 3.33
CA TYR A 375 -21.58 14.41 3.08
C TYR A 375 -22.88 14.55 2.29
N TYR A 376 -23.08 13.68 1.31
CA TYR A 376 -24.31 13.68 0.51
C TYR A 376 -25.53 13.29 1.35
N PHE A 377 -25.38 12.29 2.23
CA PHE A 377 -26.41 11.94 3.20
C PHE A 377 -26.77 13.12 4.10
N LEU A 378 -25.79 13.84 4.65
CA LEU A 378 -26.05 15.00 5.49
C LEU A 378 -26.81 16.10 4.73
N LYS A 379 -26.43 16.41 3.49
CA LYS A 379 -27.16 17.38 2.65
C LYS A 379 -28.60 16.96 2.35
N LYS A 380 -28.85 15.66 2.19
CA LYS A 380 -30.20 15.14 1.95
C LYS A 380 -31.01 15.03 3.23
N LYS A 381 -30.37 14.92 4.40
CA LYS A 381 -31.03 14.81 5.71
C LYS A 381 -31.93 16.02 6.01
N GLU A 382 -31.56 17.22 5.56
CA GLU A 382 -32.42 18.41 5.61
C GLU A 382 -33.78 18.19 4.92
N LYS A 383 -33.86 17.30 3.92
CA LYS A 383 -35.12 16.94 3.21
C LYS A 383 -35.71 15.60 3.63
N PHE A 384 -34.89 14.63 4.05
CA PHE A 384 -35.31 13.25 4.30
C PHE A 384 -36.10 13.08 5.62
N PHE A 385 -35.83 13.90 6.64
CA PHE A 385 -36.57 13.84 7.92
C PHE A 385 -37.85 14.71 7.95
N LEU A 386 -38.02 15.64 7.02
CA LEU A 386 -39.31 16.32 6.78
C LEU A 386 -40.36 15.35 6.21
N ASN A 387 -39.95 14.38 5.39
CA ASN A 387 -40.88 13.46 4.73
C ASN A 387 -41.27 12.21 5.54
N ILE A 388 -40.59 11.91 6.65
CA ILE A 388 -40.92 10.77 7.53
C ILE A 388 -41.87 11.19 8.66
N LEU A 389 -41.99 12.49 8.96
CA LEU A 389 -42.95 13.03 9.93
C LEU A 389 -44.31 13.40 9.32
N CYS A 390 -44.46 13.29 8.00
CA CYS A 390 -45.71 13.57 7.28
C CYS A 390 -46.35 12.30 6.67
N ARG A 391 -46.15 11.13 7.27
CA ARG A 391 -46.87 9.90 6.93
C ARG A 391 -47.37 9.20 8.17
#